data_AF-A0A4Q3LVL6-F1
#
_entry.id   AF-A0A4Q3LVL6-F1
#
_cell.length_a   1.000
_cell.length_b   1.000
_cell.length_c   1.000
_cell.angle_alpha   90.00
_cell.angle_beta   90.00
_cell.angle_gamma   90.00
#
_symmetry.space_group_name_H-M   'P 1'
#
loop_
_entity.id
_entity.type
_entity.pdbx_description
1 polymer ?
#
loop_
_entity_poly.entity_id
_entity_poly.type
_entity_poly.pdbx_seq_one_letter_code
_entity_poly.pdbx_strand_id
1 'polypeptide(L)'
;MTPMNRRQAGKALAGLAAAAGSFSLAGPAAAQQGVPRILVGFPAGGSIDVVARRLAESWRARTGVTTVVEQKVGAGGRIALATLKDAPPDGLTMVLSPSSMLTIYPHVYKRLQYKPATDFIAVTPIALSTCGFMVGPKVPESVKTLR
;
A
#
# COMPACT_ATOMS: atom_id res chain seq x y z
N MET A 1 0.44 44.16 58.60
CA MET A 1 0.71 42.87 57.92
C MET A 1 0.34 41.75 58.85
N THR A 2 -0.88 41.23 58.72
CA THR A 2 -1.39 40.10 59.51
C THR A 2 -0.71 38.81 59.05
N PRO A 3 -0.15 37.98 59.95
CA PRO A 3 0.54 36.77 59.56
C PRO A 3 -0.47 35.73 59.07
N MET A 4 -0.27 35.24 57.85
CA MET A 4 -1.12 34.24 57.21
C MET A 4 -0.94 32.87 57.89
N ASN A 5 -2.06 32.27 58.29
CA ASN A 5 -2.11 31.07 59.10
C ASN A 5 -1.75 29.82 58.27
N ARG A 6 -0.84 28.97 58.76
CA ARG A 6 -0.31 27.77 58.06
C ARG A 6 -1.42 26.80 57.59
N ARG A 7 -2.59 26.85 58.22
CA ARG A 7 -3.78 26.08 57.86
C ARG A 7 -4.45 26.53 56.55
N GLN A 8 -4.25 27.77 56.10
CA GLN A 8 -4.80 28.27 54.83
C GLN A 8 -3.94 27.87 53.63
N ALA A 9 -2.63 27.68 53.82
CA ALA A 9 -1.70 27.22 52.77
C ALA A 9 -1.98 25.77 52.32
N GLY A 10 -2.42 24.89 53.24
CA GLY A 10 -2.71 23.49 52.92
C GLY A 10 -3.96 23.29 52.05
N LYS A 11 -4.95 24.19 52.14
CA LYS A 11 -6.19 24.09 51.34
C LYS A 11 -6.01 24.59 49.90
N ALA A 12 -5.07 25.50 49.65
CA ALA A 12 -4.75 25.99 48.31
C ALA A 12 -4.01 24.95 47.46
N LEU A 13 -3.18 24.09 48.08
CA LEU A 13 -2.43 23.05 47.38
C LEU A 13 -3.28 21.83 46.99
N ALA A 14 -4.35 21.53 47.76
CA ALA A 14 -5.26 20.42 47.46
C ALA A 14 -6.22 20.70 46.29
N GLY A 15 -6.52 21.99 46.02
CA GLY A 15 -7.41 22.38 44.91
C GLY A 15 -6.73 22.31 43.53
N LEU A 16 -5.40 22.44 43.47
CA LEU A 16 -4.68 22.48 42.20
C LEU A 16 -4.32 21.09 41.64
N ALA A 17 -4.34 20.05 42.49
CA ALA A 17 -4.10 18.67 42.06
C ALA A 17 -5.33 18.01 41.41
N ALA A 18 -6.54 18.52 41.68
CA ALA A 18 -7.78 17.94 41.14
C ALA A 18 -8.14 18.44 39.72
N ALA A 19 -7.51 19.52 39.24
CA ALA A 19 -7.82 20.10 37.92
C ALA A 19 -6.94 19.57 36.78
N ALA A 20 -5.86 18.83 37.08
CA ALA A 20 -4.92 18.34 36.07
C ALA A 20 -5.28 16.95 35.47
N GLY A 21 -6.30 16.27 36.01
CA GLY A 21 -6.65 14.90 35.60
C GLY A 21 -7.61 14.78 34.42
N SER A 22 -8.23 15.87 33.94
CA SER A 22 -9.42 15.78 33.08
C SER A 22 -9.18 15.98 31.58
N PHE A 23 -7.94 16.04 31.10
CA PHE A 23 -7.65 16.31 29.67
C PHE A 23 -7.27 15.10 28.81
N SER A 24 -7.42 13.86 29.30
CA SER A 24 -7.19 12.67 28.47
C SER A 24 -8.50 11.97 28.06
N LEU A 25 -9.41 12.72 27.45
CA LEU A 25 -10.35 12.16 26.48
C LEU A 25 -9.65 12.18 25.11
N ALA A 26 -8.66 11.30 24.95
CA ALA A 26 -8.27 10.87 23.62
C ALA A 26 -9.51 10.19 23.03
N GLY A 27 -10.22 10.89 22.13
CA GLY A 27 -11.32 10.31 21.36
C GLY A 27 -10.87 9.01 20.68
N PRO A 28 -11.79 8.09 20.37
CA PRO A 28 -11.45 6.81 19.78
C PRO A 28 -10.56 7.07 18.58
N ALA A 29 -9.30 6.64 18.68
CA ALA A 29 -8.40 6.70 17.55
C ALA A 29 -9.12 6.00 16.39
N ALA A 30 -9.25 6.68 15.25
CA ALA A 30 -9.71 6.09 14.00
C ALA A 30 -8.70 5.04 13.46
N ALA A 31 -8.03 4.31 14.35
CA ALA A 31 -7.05 3.26 14.10
C ALA A 31 -7.71 1.90 13.83
N GLN A 32 -9.05 1.82 13.82
CA GLN A 32 -9.75 0.54 13.65
C GLN A 32 -9.93 0.12 12.18
N GLN A 33 -9.62 0.98 11.21
CA GLN A 33 -9.52 0.55 9.82
C GLN A 33 -8.05 0.20 9.54
N GLY A 34 -7.80 -1.06 9.17
CA GLY A 34 -6.44 -1.53 8.87
C GLY A 34 -5.76 -0.66 7.81
N VAL A 35 -4.42 -0.68 7.79
CA VAL A 35 -3.64 0.13 6.85
C VAL A 35 -3.80 -0.43 5.43
N PRO A 36 -4.32 0.36 4.45
CA PRO A 36 -4.42 -0.08 3.07
C PRO A 36 -3.05 -0.41 2.50
N ARG A 37 -2.99 -1.43 1.65
CA ARG A 37 -1.75 -1.85 0.99
C ARG A 37 -1.97 -2.21 -0.47
N ILE A 38 -0.97 -1.91 -1.28
CA ILE A 38 -0.86 -2.30 -2.69
C ILE A 38 0.27 -3.32 -2.79
N LEU A 39 -0.10 -4.56 -3.06
CA LEU A 39 0.81 -5.65 -3.34
C LEU A 39 1.41 -5.51 -4.75
N VAL A 40 2.72 -5.69 -4.86
CA VAL A 40 3.44 -5.68 -6.15
C VAL A 40 4.26 -6.96 -6.28
N GLY A 41 4.04 -7.70 -7.35
CA GLY A 41 4.66 -9.01 -7.59
C GLY A 41 6.11 -8.99 -8.11
N PHE A 42 6.75 -7.83 -8.16
CA PHE A 42 8.04 -7.59 -8.82
C PHE A 42 9.02 -6.86 -7.89
N PRO A 43 10.34 -6.88 -8.17
CA PRO A 43 11.32 -6.14 -7.37
C PRO A 43 11.02 -4.64 -7.29
N ALA A 44 11.44 -4.02 -6.18
CA ALA A 44 11.36 -2.57 -5.99
C ALA A 44 12.21 -1.82 -7.01
N GLY A 45 11.81 -0.58 -7.34
CA GLY A 45 12.48 0.24 -8.35
C GLY A 45 12.12 -0.09 -9.80
N GLY A 46 11.41 -1.19 -10.05
CA GLY A 46 10.86 -1.51 -11.37
C GLY A 46 9.69 -0.59 -11.76
N SER A 47 9.30 -0.61 -13.04
CA SER A 47 8.22 0.23 -13.58
C SER A 47 6.90 0.07 -12.81
N ILE A 48 6.53 -1.15 -12.42
CA ILE A 48 5.31 -1.41 -11.65
C ILE A 48 5.38 -0.81 -10.24
N ASP A 49 6.53 -0.89 -9.56
CA ASP A 49 6.72 -0.30 -8.22
C ASP A 49 6.61 1.24 -8.29
N VAL A 50 7.20 1.85 -9.31
CA VAL A 50 7.09 3.31 -9.54
C VAL A 50 5.62 3.73 -9.72
N VAL A 51 4.85 2.97 -10.51
CA VAL A 51 3.41 3.24 -10.69
C VAL A 51 2.64 3.05 -9.38
N ALA A 52 2.90 1.97 -8.63
CA ALA A 52 2.24 1.72 -7.35
C ALA A 52 2.49 2.83 -6.33
N ARG A 53 3.73 3.31 -6.22
CA ARG A 53 4.09 4.43 -5.31
C ARG A 53 3.43 5.74 -5.72
N ARG A 54 3.37 6.03 -7.03
CA ARG A 54 2.65 7.22 -7.54
C ARG A 54 1.15 7.14 -7.24
N LEU A 55 0.56 5.95 -7.38
CA LEU A 55 -0.84 5.72 -7.02
C LEU A 55 -1.08 5.93 -5.52
N ALA A 56 -0.23 5.34 -4.67
CA ALA A 56 -0.32 5.49 -3.22
C ALA A 56 -0.21 6.96 -2.76
N GLU A 57 0.72 7.71 -3.35
CA GLU A 57 0.90 9.14 -3.05
C GLU A 57 -0.32 9.97 -3.50
N SER A 58 -0.82 9.74 -4.72
CA SER A 58 -2.03 10.42 -5.21
C SER A 58 -3.26 10.11 -4.34
N TRP A 59 -3.39 8.86 -3.89
CA TRP A 59 -4.47 8.45 -3.00
C TRP A 59 -4.34 9.15 -1.64
N ARG A 60 -3.15 9.18 -1.05
CA ARG A 60 -2.88 9.91 0.19
C ARG A 60 -3.26 11.38 0.05
N ALA A 61 -2.85 12.05 -1.02
CA ALA A 61 -3.17 13.46 -1.25
C ALA A 61 -4.69 13.73 -1.33
N ARG A 62 -5.47 12.77 -1.86
CA ARG A 62 -6.93 12.92 -2.01
C ARG A 62 -7.75 12.53 -0.77
N THR A 63 -7.23 11.62 0.06
CA THR A 63 -8.02 10.99 1.14
C THR A 63 -7.43 11.19 2.53
N GLY A 64 -6.17 11.63 2.63
CA GLY A 64 -5.40 11.65 3.87
C GLY A 64 -4.93 10.28 4.35
N VAL A 65 -5.33 9.19 3.68
CA VAL A 65 -4.99 7.82 4.09
C VAL A 65 -3.64 7.40 3.52
N THR A 66 -2.73 6.96 4.39
CA THR A 66 -1.43 6.44 3.96
C THR A 66 -1.58 4.99 3.50
N THR A 67 -1.23 4.73 2.23
CA THR A 67 -1.26 3.38 1.63
C THR A 67 0.16 2.82 1.52
N VAL A 68 0.37 1.59 1.98
CA VAL A 68 1.69 0.92 1.96
C VAL A 68 1.87 0.17 0.65
N VAL A 69 3.02 0.34 -0.02
CA VAL A 69 3.40 -0.51 -1.17
C VAL A 69 4.25 -1.67 -0.67
N GLU A 70 3.75 -2.89 -0.82
CA GLU A 70 4.37 -4.12 -0.31
C GLU A 70 4.82 -5.03 -1.46
N GLN A 71 6.12 -5.38 -1.50
CA GLN A 71 6.64 -6.27 -2.53
C GLN A 71 6.42 -7.74 -2.14
N LYS A 72 5.72 -8.49 -2.98
CA LYS A 72 5.54 -9.94 -2.89
C LYS A 72 6.17 -10.62 -4.11
N VAL A 73 7.50 -10.54 -4.16
CA VAL A 73 8.29 -10.92 -5.35
C VAL A 73 8.34 -12.43 -5.54
N GLY A 74 8.24 -12.87 -6.79
CA GLY A 74 8.55 -14.24 -7.21
C GLY A 74 7.45 -14.89 -8.05
N ALA A 75 7.79 -16.02 -8.67
CA ALA A 75 6.87 -16.79 -9.52
C ALA A 75 6.20 -15.98 -10.65
N GLY A 76 6.85 -14.92 -11.16
CA GLY A 76 6.24 -14.01 -12.13
C GLY A 76 5.08 -13.19 -11.56
N GLY A 77 5.12 -12.86 -10.26
CA GLY A 77 4.10 -12.11 -9.53
C GLY A 77 2.91 -12.92 -9.03
N ARG A 78 2.88 -14.24 -9.29
CA ARG A 78 1.83 -15.13 -8.78
C ARG A 78 1.74 -15.17 -7.24
N ILE A 79 2.85 -14.92 -6.53
CA ILE A 79 2.86 -14.84 -5.06
C ILE A 79 2.02 -13.66 -4.56
N ALA A 80 2.06 -12.51 -5.25
CA ALA A 80 1.23 -11.36 -4.90
C ALA A 80 -0.26 -11.67 -5.09
N LEU A 81 -0.64 -12.36 -6.17
CA LEU A 81 -2.02 -12.79 -6.41
C LEU A 81 -2.50 -13.85 -5.41
N ALA A 82 -1.66 -14.82 -5.04
CA ALA A 82 -1.98 -15.76 -3.98
C ALA A 82 -2.18 -15.05 -2.63
N THR A 83 -1.30 -14.09 -2.31
CA THR A 83 -1.43 -13.27 -1.10
C THR A 83 -2.75 -12.49 -1.09
N LEU A 84 -3.13 -11.87 -2.21
CA LEU A 84 -4.40 -11.13 -2.31
C LEU A 84 -5.60 -12.06 -2.16
N LYS A 85 -5.56 -13.23 -2.80
CA LYS A 85 -6.63 -14.22 -2.72
C LYS A 85 -6.90 -14.69 -1.29
N ASP A 86 -5.84 -14.85 -0.50
CA ASP A 86 -5.95 -15.29 0.90
C ASP A 86 -6.19 -14.13 1.88
N ALA A 87 -6.21 -12.87 1.40
CA ALA A 87 -6.45 -11.70 2.22
C ALA A 87 -7.95 -11.52 2.55
N PRO A 88 -8.29 -10.84 3.66
CA PRO A 88 -9.67 -10.47 3.95
C PRO A 88 -10.30 -9.66 2.80
N PRO A 89 -11.57 -9.91 2.43
CA PRO A 89 -12.25 -9.18 1.36
C PRO A 89 -12.79 -7.82 1.84
N ASP A 90 -11.96 -7.04 2.54
CA ASP A 90 -12.31 -5.76 3.16
C ASP A 90 -11.93 -4.53 2.31
N GLY A 91 -11.29 -4.76 1.16
CA GLY A 91 -10.82 -3.71 0.25
C GLY A 91 -9.52 -3.01 0.69
N LEU A 92 -8.91 -3.41 1.82
CA LEU A 92 -7.66 -2.83 2.30
C LEU A 92 -6.43 -3.47 1.64
N THR A 93 -6.56 -4.67 1.09
CA THR A 93 -5.50 -5.33 0.33
C THR A 93 -5.84 -5.32 -1.15
N MET A 94 -4.97 -4.71 -1.95
CA MET A 94 -5.10 -4.64 -3.41
C MET A 94 -3.82 -5.12 -4.06
N VAL A 95 -3.86 -5.46 -5.35
CA VAL A 95 -2.68 -5.81 -6.14
C VAL A 95 -2.58 -4.90 -7.36
N LEU A 96 -1.38 -4.41 -7.66
CA LEU A 96 -1.08 -3.82 -8.96
C LEU A 96 -0.45 -4.89 -9.85
N SER A 97 -1.23 -5.40 -10.80
CA SER A 97 -0.83 -6.49 -11.69
C SER A 97 -0.79 -6.01 -13.15
N PRO A 98 0.27 -6.34 -13.91
CA PRO A 98 0.19 -6.44 -15.36
C PRO A 98 -0.97 -7.37 -15.78
N SER A 99 -1.57 -7.09 -16.94
CA SER A 99 -2.68 -7.89 -17.47
C SER A 99 -2.32 -9.36 -17.67
N SER A 100 -1.07 -9.65 -18.04
CA SER A 100 -0.58 -10.99 -18.35
C SER A 100 -0.80 -12.02 -17.23
N MET A 101 -0.76 -11.62 -15.96
CA MET A 101 -0.99 -12.55 -14.84
C MET A 101 -2.44 -13.06 -14.79
N LEU A 102 -3.39 -12.28 -15.30
CA LEU A 102 -4.81 -12.62 -15.28
C LEU A 102 -5.27 -13.17 -16.64
N THR A 103 -4.64 -12.76 -17.74
CA THR A 103 -5.08 -13.11 -19.10
C THR A 103 -4.20 -14.12 -19.82
N ILE A 104 -2.88 -14.13 -19.61
CA ILE A 104 -1.97 -15.05 -20.32
C ILE A 104 -1.66 -16.29 -19.49
N TYR A 105 -1.43 -16.11 -18.18
CA TYR A 105 -1.03 -17.18 -17.29
C TYR A 105 -1.97 -18.40 -17.28
N PRO A 106 -3.31 -18.25 -17.37
CA PRO A 106 -4.23 -19.38 -17.47
C PRO A 106 -3.99 -20.29 -18.67
N HIS A 107 -3.34 -19.79 -19.72
CA HIS A 107 -3.08 -20.53 -20.95
C HIS A 107 -1.67 -21.11 -21.04
N VAL A 108 -0.75 -20.67 -20.18
CA VAL A 108 0.67 -21.10 -20.24
C VAL A 108 1.10 -21.93 -19.03
N TYR A 109 0.40 -21.83 -17.89
CA TYR A 109 0.69 -22.66 -16.72
C TYR A 109 -0.31 -23.82 -16.62
N LYS A 110 0.21 -25.05 -16.57
CA LYS A 110 -0.61 -26.26 -16.36
C LYS A 110 -1.41 -26.22 -15.05
N ARG A 111 -0.88 -25.54 -14.03
CA ARG A 111 -1.53 -25.36 -12.72
C ARG A 111 -1.30 -23.94 -12.22
N LEU A 112 -2.40 -23.24 -11.95
CA LEU A 112 -2.42 -21.96 -11.25
C LEU A 112 -3.08 -22.13 -9.89
N GLN A 113 -2.60 -21.37 -8.90
CA GLN A 113 -3.16 -21.37 -7.54
C GLN A 113 -4.34 -20.39 -7.39
N TYR A 114 -4.75 -19.73 -8.47
CA TYR A 114 -5.86 -18.80 -8.51
C TYR A 114 -6.66 -18.95 -9.81
N LYS A 115 -7.91 -18.52 -9.76
CA LYS A 115 -8.83 -18.42 -10.90
C LYS A 115 -9.10 -16.94 -11.17
N PRO A 116 -8.56 -16.34 -12.27
CA PRO A 116 -8.65 -14.91 -12.51
C PRO A 116 -10.07 -14.34 -12.49
N ALA A 117 -11.02 -15.07 -13.05
CA ALA A 117 -12.40 -14.61 -13.22
C ALA A 117 -13.25 -14.66 -11.94
N THR A 118 -12.84 -15.44 -10.94
CA THR A 118 -13.66 -15.69 -9.73
C THR A 118 -12.97 -15.28 -8.44
N ASP A 119 -11.64 -15.30 -8.41
CA ASP A 119 -10.87 -15.03 -7.19
C ASP A 119 -10.57 -13.52 -7.02
N PHE A 120 -10.83 -12.69 -8.04
CA PHE A 120 -10.49 -11.26 -8.03
C PHE A 120 -11.57 -10.38 -8.65
N ILE A 121 -11.68 -9.15 -8.13
CA ILE A 121 -12.51 -8.08 -8.69
C ILE A 121 -11.58 -7.05 -9.35
N ALA A 122 -11.76 -6.82 -10.65
CA ALA A 122 -11.03 -5.79 -11.36
C ALA A 122 -11.58 -4.40 -11.01
N VAL A 123 -10.70 -3.50 -10.54
CA VAL A 123 -11.08 -2.14 -10.16
C VAL A 123 -11.00 -1.19 -11.36
N THR A 124 -9.79 -0.97 -11.90
CA THR A 124 -9.57 -0.08 -13.04
C THR A 124 -8.17 -0.25 -13.62
N PRO A 125 -7.93 0.00 -14.93
CA PRO A 125 -6.59 0.17 -15.48
C PRO A 125 -5.88 1.40 -14.88
N ILE A 126 -4.63 1.23 -14.44
CA ILE A 126 -3.84 2.32 -13.83
C ILE A 126 -2.77 2.88 -14.79
N ALA A 127 -2.23 2.04 -15.67
CA ALA A 127 -1.19 2.43 -16.61
C ALA A 127 -1.23 1.56 -17.86
N LEU A 128 -0.77 2.12 -18.98
CA LEU A 128 -0.51 1.41 -20.23
C LEU A 128 1.00 1.40 -20.47
N SER A 129 1.51 0.27 -20.97
CA SER A 129 2.91 0.11 -21.35
C SER A 129 2.97 -0.47 -22.75
N THR A 130 3.85 0.10 -23.57
CA THR A 130 4.17 -0.41 -24.90
C THR A 130 5.45 -1.23 -24.84
N CYS A 131 5.53 -2.27 -25.68
CA CYS A 131 6.76 -3.04 -25.86
C CYS A 131 7.59 -2.39 -26.96
N GLY A 132 8.86 -2.08 -26.67
CA GLY A 132 9.83 -1.66 -27.67
C GLY A 132 10.61 -2.85 -28.21
N PHE A 133 10.78 -2.91 -29.53
CA PHE A 133 11.68 -3.86 -30.18
C PHE A 133 13.04 -3.20 -30.38
N MET A 134 14.10 -3.76 -29.79
CA MET A 134 15.42 -3.12 -29.72
C MET A 134 16.52 -4.15 -29.97
N VAL A 135 17.65 -3.67 -30.51
CA VAL A 135 18.90 -4.45 -30.64
C VAL A 135 19.95 -3.89 -29.69
N GLY A 136 20.85 -4.75 -29.21
CA GLY A 136 21.92 -4.34 -28.31
C GLY A 136 23.00 -3.50 -29.03
N PRO A 137 23.80 -2.72 -28.28
CA PRO A 137 24.79 -1.81 -28.87
C PRO A 137 25.95 -2.52 -29.59
N LYS A 138 26.05 -3.85 -29.48
CA LYS A 138 27.08 -4.68 -30.12
C LYS A 138 26.65 -5.24 -31.48
N VAL A 139 25.45 -4.95 -31.93
CA VAL A 139 25.03 -5.33 -33.29
C VAL A 139 25.83 -4.49 -34.31
N PRO A 140 26.37 -5.09 -35.39
CA PRO A 140 27.13 -4.34 -36.39
C PRO A 140 26.33 -3.15 -36.96
N GLU A 141 26.98 -2.00 -37.19
CA GLU A 141 26.34 -0.79 -37.75
C GLU A 141 25.67 -1.03 -39.12
N SER A 142 26.08 -2.08 -39.82
CA SER A 142 25.47 -2.53 -41.07
C SER A 142 24.04 -3.06 -40.90
N VAL A 143 23.64 -3.49 -39.70
CA VAL A 143 22.29 -4.01 -39.42
C VAL A 143 21.34 -2.83 -39.17
N LYS A 144 20.72 -2.38 -40.26
CA LYS A 144 19.74 -1.28 -40.24
C LYS A 144 18.28 -1.75 -40.33
N THR A 145 18.05 -3.03 -40.63
CA THR A 145 16.72 -3.60 -40.83
C THR A 145 16.65 -5.03 -40.30
N LEU A 146 15.43 -5.57 -40.18
CA LEU A 146 15.16 -6.95 -39.75
C LEU A 146 15.17 -7.98 -40.90
N ARG A 147 15.55 -7.60 -42.12
CA ARG A 147 15.55 -8.48 -43.30
C ARG A 147 16.78 -9.36 -43.36
#